data_AF-A0A967WRV2-F1
#
_entry.id   AF-A0A967WRV2-F1
#
_cell.length_a   1.000
_cell.length_b   1.000
_cell.length_c   1.000
_cell.angle_alpha   90.00
_cell.angle_beta   90.00
_cell.angle_gamma   90.00
#
_symmetry.space_group_name_H-M   'P 1'
#
loop_
_entity.id
_entity.type
_entity.pdbx_description
1 polymer ?
#
loop_
_entity_poly.entity_id
_entity_poly.type
_entity_poly.pdbx_seq_one_letter_code
_entity_poly.pdbx_strand_id
1 'polypeptide(L)' 'QGVLTADRPITGTIDLTQSVGNLSLQVQDAAGQVVRTIDMGTQAAGKVPFVWDGMNQNGEPMPPGGYRVYASAVVEGEQ' A
#
# COMPACT_ATOMS: atom_id res chain seq x y z
N GLN A 1 -3.16 -11.94 1.58
CA GLN A 1 -3.35 -11.84 0.12
C GLN A 1 -4.80 -11.43 -0.10
N GLY A 2 -5.07 -10.35 -0.86
CA GLY A 2 -6.42 -9.83 -1.12
C GLY A 2 -6.74 -9.93 -2.61
N VAL A 3 -8.02 -10.09 -2.95
CA VAL A 3 -8.51 -10.09 -4.35
C VAL A 3 -9.17 -8.73 -4.60
N LEU A 4 -8.75 -8.02 -5.66
CA LEU A 4 -9.49 -6.87 -6.16
C LEU A 4 -10.64 -7.40 -7.02
N THR A 5 -11.87 -7.34 -6.51
CA THR A 5 -13.06 -7.35 -7.36
C THR A 5 -13.28 -5.93 -7.86
N ALA A 6 -13.70 -5.77 -9.11
CA ALA A 6 -13.81 -4.54 -9.92
C ALA A 6 -14.47 -3.31 -9.25
N ASP A 7 -15.08 -3.54 -8.09
CA ASP A 7 -16.11 -2.76 -7.44
C ASP A 7 -15.84 -2.58 -5.94
N ARG A 8 -14.72 -3.10 -5.40
CA ARG A 8 -14.39 -2.92 -3.98
C ARG A 8 -12.94 -2.48 -3.76
N PRO A 9 -12.71 -1.35 -3.05
CA PRO A 9 -11.36 -0.90 -2.73
C PRO A 9 -10.63 -1.95 -1.89
N ILE A 10 -9.32 -2.06 -2.07
CA ILE A 10 -8.48 -2.85 -1.17
C ILE A 10 -8.23 -2.01 0.07
N THR A 11 -8.70 -2.49 1.20
CA THR A 11 -8.42 -1.89 2.50
C THR A 11 -7.59 -2.85 3.35
N GLY A 12 -6.78 -2.29 4.22
CA GLY A 12 -5.98 -3.06 5.16
C GLY A 12 -5.37 -2.17 6.22
N THR A 13 -4.62 -2.81 7.11
CA THR A 13 -3.94 -2.13 8.21
C THR A 13 -2.49 -2.58 8.23
N ILE A 14 -1.60 -1.61 8.37
CA ILE A 14 -0.17 -1.82 8.58
C ILE A 14 0.07 -1.67 10.07
N ASP A 15 0.59 -2.72 10.70
CA ASP A 15 0.98 -2.65 12.10
C ASP A 15 2.46 -2.22 12.17
N LEU A 16 2.69 -0.98 12.60
CA LEU A 16 4.02 -0.44 12.85
C LEU A 16 4.40 -0.66 14.31
N THR A 17 5.51 -1.38 14.55
CA THR A 17 6.01 -1.63 15.91
C THR A 17 6.68 -0.39 16.52
N GLN A 18 7.17 0.52 15.69
CA GLN A 18 7.82 1.78 16.07
C GLN A 18 7.49 2.89 15.07
N SER A 19 7.83 4.13 15.40
CA SER A 19 7.72 5.25 14.47
C SER A 19 8.68 5.07 13.29
N VAL A 20 8.21 5.41 12.10
CA VAL A 20 8.96 5.33 10.85
C VAL A 20 9.04 6.71 10.21
N GLY A 21 10.22 7.07 9.70
CA GLY A 21 10.46 8.38 9.08
C GLY A 21 9.73 8.53 7.75
N ASN A 22 9.57 7.42 7.01
CA ASN A 22 8.77 7.37 5.79
C ASN A 22 8.09 6.01 5.65
N LEU A 23 6.80 5.99 5.37
CA LEU A 23 6.02 4.81 5.00
C LEU A 23 5.55 4.98 3.55
N SER A 24 5.86 3.99 2.72
CA SER A 24 5.43 3.92 1.33
C SER A 24 4.66 2.63 1.09
N LEU A 25 3.50 2.75 0.45
CA LEU A 25 2.69 1.64 0.00
C LEU A 25 2.91 1.41 -1.50
N GLN A 26 3.29 0.21 -1.89
CA GLN A 26 3.34 -0.20 -3.29
C GLN A 26 2.26 -1.23 -3.57
N VAL A 27 1.46 -0.97 -4.60
CA VAL A 27 0.48 -1.90 -5.13
C VAL A 27 1.07 -2.54 -6.38
N GLN A 28 1.12 -3.86 -6.38
CA GLN A 28 1.58 -4.67 -7.49
C GLN A 28 0.45 -5.52 -8.05
N ASP A 29 0.45 -5.72 -9.36
CA ASP A 29 -0.46 -6.66 -10.02
C ASP A 29 0.02 -8.12 -9.87
N ALA A 30 -0.72 -9.05 -10.46
CA ALA A 30 -0.38 -10.47 -10.45
C ALA A 30 0.92 -10.80 -11.20
N ALA A 31 1.37 -9.93 -12.11
CA ALA A 31 2.62 -10.06 -12.84
C ALA A 31 3.81 -9.48 -12.04
N GLY A 32 3.57 -8.83 -10.91
CA GLY A 32 4.59 -8.18 -10.09
C GLY A 32 4.94 -6.77 -10.55
N GLN A 33 4.18 -6.18 -11.47
CA GLN A 33 4.39 -4.79 -11.87
C GLN A 33 3.79 -3.84 -10.84
N VAL A 34 4.54 -2.81 -10.45
CA VAL A 34 4.03 -1.75 -9.57
C VAL A 34 3.09 -0.85 -10.36
N VAL A 35 1.84 -0.78 -9.91
CA VAL A 35 0.76 -0.03 -10.59
C VAL A 35 0.40 1.26 -9.86
N ARG A 36 0.66 1.31 -8.54
CA ARG A 36 0.52 2.53 -7.74
C ARG A 36 1.52 2.52 -6.59
N THR A 37 2.10 3.69 -6.33
CA THR A 37 2.88 3.96 -5.12
C THR A 37 2.19 5.09 -4.37
N ILE A 38 1.94 4.89 -3.08
CA ILE A 38 1.31 5.86 -2.19
C ILE A 38 2.34 6.21 -1.11
N ASP A 39 2.81 7.45 -1.11
CA ASP A 39 3.65 7.95 -0.03
C ASP A 39 2.75 8.37 1.14
N MET A 40 2.93 7.70 2.28
CA MET A 40 2.21 7.99 3.52
C MET A 40 3.04 8.83 4.49
N GLY A 41 4.30 9.15 4.13
CA GLY A 41 5.20 9.98 4.94
C GLY A 41 5.53 9.36 6.30
N THR A 42 5.88 10.22 7.25
CA THR A 42 6.19 9.80 8.63
C THR A 42 4.95 9.26 9.32
N GLN A 43 5.06 8.10 9.96
CA GLN A 43 3.97 7.46 10.68
C GLN A 43 4.43 7.05 12.07
N ALA A 44 3.55 7.24 13.07
CA ALA A 44 3.80 6.80 14.43
C ALA A 44 3.65 5.28 14.57
N ALA A 45 4.20 4.72 15.64
CA ALA A 45 3.95 3.33 16.00
C ALA A 45 2.43 3.08 16.18
N GLY A 46 1.96 1.92 15.75
CA GLY A 46 0.57 1.50 15.85
C GLY A 46 -0.02 1.08 14.52
N LYS A 47 -1.36 1.08 14.47
CA LYS A 47 -2.15 0.57 13.36
C LYS A 47 -2.42 1.68 12.35
N VAL A 48 -1.78 1.62 11.19
CA VAL A 48 -1.99 2.58 10.09
C VAL A 48 -2.95 1.97 9.08
N PRO A 49 -4.22 2.43 9.00
CA PRO A 49 -5.13 1.96 7.97
C PRO A 49 -4.72 2.52 6.60
N PHE A 50 -4.90 1.73 5.55
CA PHE A 50 -4.75 2.17 4.17
C PHE A 50 -5.95 1.75 3.32
N VAL A 51 -6.19 2.53 2.27
CA VAL A 51 -7.22 2.28 1.27
C VAL A 51 -6.61 2.49 -0.11
N TRP A 52 -6.80 1.52 -1.00
CA TRP A 52 -6.54 1.65 -2.41
C TRP A 52 -7.85 1.48 -3.17
N ASP A 53 -8.23 2.53 -3.88
CA ASP A 53 -9.41 2.67 -4.73
C ASP A 53 -9.42 1.81 -6.00
N GLY A 54 -8.31 1.11 -6.30
CA GLY A 54 -8.15 0.37 -7.55
C GLY A 54 -7.62 1.23 -8.70
N MET A 55 -7.16 2.46 -8.44
CA MET A 55 -6.60 3.33 -9.48
C MET A 55 -5.07 3.24 -9.56
N ASN A 56 -4.50 3.40 -10.75
CA ASN A 56 -3.05 3.50 -10.94
C ASN A 56 -2.52 4.90 -10.59
N GLN A 57 -1.22 5.12 -10.80
CA GLN A 57 -0.57 6.42 -10.56
C GLN A 57 -1.14 7.55 -11.44
N ASN A 58 -1.70 7.23 -12.61
CA ASN A 58 -2.31 8.18 -13.53
C ASN A 58 -3.79 8.47 -13.19
N GLY A 59 -4.35 7.80 -12.17
CA GLY A 59 -5.77 7.91 -11.82
C GLY A 59 -6.69 7.06 -12.69
N GLU A 60 -6.14 6.12 -13.47
CA GLU A 60 -6.93 5.22 -14.31
C GLU A 60 -7.33 3.98 -13.51
N PRO A 61 -8.56 3.47 -13.69
CA PRO A 61 -9.00 2.26 -13.01
C PRO A 61 -8.23 1.04 -13.51
N MET A 62 -7.75 0.23 -12.59
CA MET A 62 -7.07 -1.03 -12.88
C MET A 62 -8.09 -2.15 -13.13
N PRO A 63 -7.80 -3.08 -14.06
CA PRO A 63 -8.69 -4.19 -14.35
C PRO A 63 -8.89 -5.09 -13.12
N PRO A 64 -10.02 -5.81 -13.03
CA PRO A 64 -10.26 -6.74 -11.93
C PRO A 64 -9.20 -7.86 -11.93
N GLY A 65 -8.66 -8.19 -10.77
CA GLY A 65 -7.54 -9.12 -10.69
C GLY A 65 -6.96 -9.32 -9.30
N GLY A 66 -5.95 -10.18 -9.21
CA GLY A 66 -5.16 -10.34 -7.98
C GLY A 66 -4.14 -9.21 -7.87
N TYR A 67 -4.21 -8.44 -6.79
CA TYR A 67 -3.22 -7.40 -6.49
C TYR A 67 -2.61 -7.65 -5.11
N ARG A 68 -1.34 -7.31 -4.99
CA ARG A 68 -0.57 -7.41 -3.75
C ARG A 68 -0.18 -6.02 -3.30
N VAL A 69 -0.36 -5.77 -2.01
CA VAL A 69 0.04 -4.53 -1.38
C VAL A 69 1.27 -4.81 -0.54
N TYR A 70 2.31 -4.03 -0.78
CA TYR A 70 3.58 -4.07 -0.07
C TYR A 70 3.75 -2.75 0.68
N ALA A 71 3.91 -2.81 1.99
CA ALA A 71 4.28 -1.65 2.79
C ALA A 71 5.81 -1.68 2.99
N SER A 72 6.48 -0.60 2.61
CA SER A 72 7.90 -0.37 2.86
C SER A 72 8.01 0.81 3.80
N ALA A 73 8.65 0.63 4.95
CA ALA A 73 8.85 1.71 5.89
C ALA A 73 10.34 1.90 6.14
N VAL A 74 10.82 3.15 6.06
CA VAL A 74 12.14 3.54 6.54
C VAL A 74 12.00 3.82 8.01
N VAL A 75 12.46 2.86 8.82
CA VAL A 75 12.57 3.03 10.25
C VAL A 75 13.61 4.11 10.51
N GLU A 76 13.23 5.14 11.25
CA GLU A 76 14.18 6.16 11.70
C GLU A 76 14.98 5.57 12.87
N GLY A 77 15.99 4.77 12.53
CA GLY A 77 16.90 4.16 13.50
C GLY A 77 17.04 2.66 13.36
N GLU A 78 17.81 2.22 12.37
CA GLU A 78 18.80 1.19 12.64
C GLU A 78 20.18 1.71 12.21
N GLN A 79 20.84 2.29 13.23
CA GLN A 79 22.26 2.64 13.42
C GLN A 79 22.82 3.95 12.85
#